data_AF-A0A1V3XNA8-F1
#
_entry.id   AF-A0A1V3XNA8-F1
#
_cell.length_a   1.000
_cell.length_b   1.000
_cell.length_c   1.000
_cell.angle_alpha   90.00
_cell.angle_beta   90.00
_cell.angle_gamma   90.00
#
_symmetry.space_group_name_H-M   'P 1'
#
loop_
_entity.id
_entity.type
_entity.pdbx_description
1 polymer ?
#
loop_
_entity_poly.entity_id
_entity_poly.type
_entity_poly.pdbx_seq_one_letter_code
_entity_poly.pdbx_strand_id
1 'polypeptide(L)'
;MSGSGRRIAAIDCGTNSIRLLIAEATGARLHDVHRETRIVRLGQGVDATGELAPDAISRTRAALTDYAALLRLHRVERVRMVATSATRDAANRDAFFAMTAEVLGAVIPGSVAEVISGAEEAELSFRGAVGELDSAGAPFVVVDLGGGSTEIVLGKADNEVVASYSADIGCVRLTERCLHSDPPTAPEVAAAREVVRERLAVALQVVPVEAARTWVGLAGTMTTLSALAHNMAAYDAAAIHLSRVPGMSCWPCVSGW
;
A
#
# COMPACT_ATOMS: atom_id res chain seq x y z
N MET A 1 7.24 25.10 -29.80
CA MET A 1 6.01 24.39 -29.38
C MET A 1 6.40 23.55 -28.17
N SER A 2 6.07 23.99 -26.95
CA SER A 2 6.31 23.20 -25.74
C SER A 2 5.43 21.96 -25.80
N GLY A 3 6.02 20.77 -25.75
CA GLY A 3 5.24 19.53 -25.74
C GLY A 3 4.27 19.55 -24.57
N SER A 4 2.97 19.54 -24.87
CA SER A 4 1.90 19.39 -23.87
C SER A 4 2.18 18.12 -23.08
N GLY A 5 2.42 18.23 -21.77
CA GLY A 5 2.63 17.08 -20.90
C GLY A 5 1.40 16.17 -20.91
N ARG A 6 1.63 14.85 -20.90
CA ARG A 6 0.55 13.86 -20.93
C ARG A 6 0.02 13.65 -19.52
N ARG A 7 -1.30 13.76 -19.32
CA ARG A 7 -1.93 13.45 -18.02
C ARG A 7 -2.17 11.96 -17.90
N ILE A 8 -1.55 11.33 -16.90
CA ILE A 8 -1.73 9.92 -16.57
C ILE A 8 -2.19 9.75 -15.13
N ALA A 9 -2.83 8.63 -14.83
CA ALA A 9 -3.24 8.31 -13.47
C ALA A 9 -2.90 6.87 -13.08
N ALA A 10 -2.59 6.70 -11.79
CA ALA A 10 -2.50 5.41 -11.13
C ALA A 10 -3.56 5.34 -10.03
N ILE A 11 -4.29 4.23 -9.98
CA ILE A 11 -5.20 3.91 -8.89
C ILE A 11 -4.70 2.63 -8.24
N ASP A 12 -4.48 2.65 -6.94
CA ASP A 12 -4.07 1.49 -6.15
C ASP A 12 -5.18 1.14 -5.17
N CYS A 13 -5.73 -0.07 -5.28
CA CYS A 13 -6.81 -0.56 -4.45
C CYS A 13 -6.34 -1.73 -3.58
N GLY A 14 -5.91 -1.40 -2.37
CA GLY A 14 -5.49 -2.37 -1.38
C GLY A 14 -6.61 -2.82 -0.44
N THR A 15 -6.25 -3.62 0.55
CA THR A 15 -7.17 -4.16 1.56
C THR A 15 -7.89 -3.08 2.37
N ASN A 16 -7.17 -2.03 2.78
CA ASN A 16 -7.71 -0.99 3.66
C ASN A 16 -8.13 0.29 2.91
N SER A 17 -7.34 0.70 1.92
CA SER A 17 -7.47 2.00 1.27
C SER A 17 -7.43 1.89 -0.25
N ILE A 18 -8.07 2.86 -0.91
CA ILE A 18 -7.91 3.13 -2.35
C ILE A 18 -7.22 4.48 -2.54
N ARG A 19 -6.20 4.52 -3.39
CA ARG A 19 -5.35 5.69 -3.63
C ARG A 19 -5.44 6.12 -5.08
N LEU A 20 -5.44 7.42 -5.34
CA LEU A 20 -5.37 8.02 -6.66
C LEU A 20 -4.13 8.92 -6.72
N LEU A 21 -3.34 8.76 -7.78
CA LEU A 21 -2.31 9.71 -8.19
C LEU A 21 -2.57 10.10 -9.65
N ILE A 22 -2.76 11.40 -9.89
CA ILE A 22 -2.75 11.99 -11.23
C ILE A 22 -1.44 12.75 -11.39
N ALA A 23 -0.73 12.50 -12.48
CA ALA A 23 0.57 13.12 -12.77
C ALA A 23 0.62 13.72 -14.19
N GLU A 24 1.41 14.78 -14.37
CA GLU A 24 1.92 15.20 -15.68
C GLU A 24 3.19 14.41 -16.01
N ALA A 25 3.19 13.71 -17.15
CA ALA A 25 4.40 13.15 -17.71
C ALA A 25 5.02 14.15 -18.70
N THR A 26 6.24 14.61 -18.40
CA THR A 26 7.09 15.41 -19.30
C THR A 26 8.39 14.65 -19.58
N GLY A 27 8.43 13.92 -20.70
CA GLY A 27 9.51 12.97 -20.97
C GLY A 27 9.52 11.85 -19.92
N ALA A 28 10.64 11.69 -19.20
CA ALA A 28 10.78 10.71 -18.12
C ALA A 28 10.37 11.24 -16.74
N ARG A 29 10.00 12.52 -16.62
CA ARG A 29 9.64 13.15 -15.34
C ARG A 29 8.14 13.09 -15.11
N LEU A 30 7.76 12.78 -13.87
CA LEU A 30 6.39 12.83 -13.39
C LEU A 30 6.25 14.00 -12.42
N HIS A 31 5.20 14.80 -12.62
CA HIS A 31 4.83 15.89 -11.72
C HIS A 31 3.45 15.62 -11.13
N ASP A 32 3.37 15.53 -9.80
CA ASP A 32 2.12 15.32 -9.08
C ASP A 32 1.14 16.47 -9.38
N VAL A 33 -0.10 16.12 -9.72
CA VAL A 33 -1.21 17.05 -10.03
C VAL A 33 -2.27 16.96 -8.96
N HIS A 34 -2.66 15.73 -8.63
CA HIS A 34 -3.66 15.43 -7.63
C HIS A 34 -3.29 14.11 -6.97
N ARG A 35 -3.38 14.07 -5.64
CA ARG A 35 -3.14 12.88 -4.86
C ARG A 35 -4.23 12.77 -3.81
N GLU A 36 -4.87 11.62 -3.73
CA GLU A 36 -5.93 11.37 -2.78
C GLU A 36 -5.88 9.93 -2.27
N THR A 37 -6.31 9.73 -1.02
CA THR A 37 -6.41 8.42 -0.41
C THR A 37 -7.71 8.36 0.39
N ARG A 38 -8.44 7.25 0.24
CA ARG A 38 -9.69 7.00 0.97
C ARG A 38 -9.66 5.63 1.62
N ILE A 39 -10.16 5.55 2.84
CA ILE A 39 -10.35 4.29 3.55
C ILE A 39 -11.65 3.65 3.06
N VAL A 40 -11.55 2.50 2.40
CA VAL A 40 -12.70 1.77 1.85
C VAL A 40 -12.88 0.40 2.51
N ARG A 41 -11.83 -0.12 3.15
CA ARG A 41 -11.78 -1.45 3.79
C ARG A 41 -12.32 -2.53 2.85
N LEU A 42 -11.80 -2.58 1.62
CA LEU A 42 -12.22 -3.57 0.61
C LEU A 42 -12.06 -5.00 1.13
N GLY A 43 -10.98 -5.26 1.87
CA GLY A 43 -10.66 -6.58 2.39
C GLY A 43 -11.26 -6.92 3.74
N GLN A 44 -12.23 -6.16 4.25
CA GLN A 44 -12.90 -6.51 5.50
C GLN A 44 -13.51 -7.91 5.41
N GLY A 45 -13.24 -8.75 6.40
CA GLY A 45 -13.78 -10.11 6.49
C GLY A 45 -13.22 -11.11 5.47
N VAL A 46 -12.44 -10.68 4.46
CA VAL A 46 -11.93 -11.55 3.39
C VAL A 46 -11.07 -12.68 3.93
N ASP A 47 -10.27 -12.43 4.98
CA ASP A 47 -9.43 -13.47 5.59
C ASP A 47 -10.26 -14.63 6.15
N ALA A 48 -11.44 -14.33 6.68
CA ALA A 48 -12.33 -15.33 7.26
C ALA A 48 -13.30 -15.94 6.24
N THR A 49 -13.77 -15.16 5.26
CA THR A 49 -14.85 -15.57 4.34
C THR A 49 -14.34 -16.00 2.97
N GLY A 50 -13.16 -15.55 2.55
CA GLY A 50 -12.68 -15.69 1.17
C GLY A 50 -13.48 -14.86 0.16
N GLU A 51 -14.29 -13.88 0.60
CA GLU A 51 -15.16 -13.09 -0.28
C GLU A 51 -15.18 -11.61 0.08
N LEU A 52 -15.20 -10.74 -0.94
CA LEU A 52 -15.44 -9.31 -0.79
C LEU A 52 -16.87 -9.07 -0.32
N ALA A 53 -17.02 -8.36 0.79
CA ALA A 53 -18.33 -8.00 1.31
C ALA A 53 -19.07 -7.01 0.37
N PRO A 54 -20.39 -7.16 0.16
CA PRO A 54 -21.15 -6.28 -0.75
C PRO A 54 -21.09 -4.79 -0.38
N ASP A 55 -21.06 -4.47 0.91
CA ASP A 55 -20.92 -3.11 1.42
C ASP A 55 -19.50 -2.55 1.18
N ALA A 56 -18.46 -3.39 1.23
CA ALA A 56 -17.09 -3.02 0.88
C ALA A 56 -16.94 -2.68 -0.61
N ILE A 57 -17.56 -3.47 -1.49
CA ILE A 57 -17.65 -3.17 -2.92
C ILE A 57 -18.39 -1.84 -3.14
N SER A 58 -19.49 -1.62 -2.42
CA SER A 58 -20.29 -0.39 -2.53
C SER A 58 -19.51 0.86 -2.11
N ARG A 59 -18.77 0.82 -0.99
CA ARG A 59 -17.88 1.91 -0.57
C ARG A 59 -16.77 2.16 -1.59
N THR A 60 -16.19 1.09 -2.13
CA THR A 60 -15.13 1.18 -3.14
C THR A 60 -15.67 1.79 -4.44
N ARG A 61 -16.88 1.42 -4.87
CA ARG A 61 -17.57 2.02 -6.02
C ARG A 61 -17.78 3.52 -5.83
N ALA A 62 -18.23 3.94 -4.66
CA ALA A 62 -18.43 5.36 -4.36
C ALA A 62 -17.10 6.14 -4.49
N ALA A 63 -16.02 5.63 -3.89
CA ALA A 63 -14.70 6.24 -4.02
C ALA A 63 -14.19 6.26 -5.47
N LEU A 64 -14.37 5.16 -6.22
CA LEU A 64 -13.94 5.08 -7.62
C LEU A 64 -14.75 5.99 -8.54
N THR A 65 -16.03 6.22 -8.24
CA THR A 65 -16.89 7.15 -8.98
C THR A 65 -16.37 8.58 -8.85
N ASP A 66 -15.98 8.99 -7.64
CA ASP A 66 -15.38 10.29 -7.41
C ASP A 66 -14.01 10.41 -8.10
N TYR A 67 -13.19 9.35 -8.05
CA TYR A 67 -11.93 9.31 -8.79
C TYR A 67 -12.16 9.42 -10.31
N ALA A 68 -13.17 8.75 -10.87
CA ALA A 68 -13.52 8.87 -12.28
C ALA A 68 -13.92 10.31 -12.65
N ALA A 69 -14.63 11.02 -11.78
CA ALA A 69 -14.91 12.45 -11.97
C ALA A 69 -13.62 13.29 -12.00
N LEU A 70 -12.65 13.01 -11.12
CA LEU A 70 -11.34 13.66 -11.11
C LEU A 70 -10.53 13.34 -12.38
N LEU A 71 -10.52 12.09 -12.84
CA LEU A 71 -9.87 11.70 -14.10
C LEU A 71 -10.40 12.54 -15.27
N ARG A 72 -11.73 12.73 -15.32
CA ARG A 72 -12.39 13.55 -16.35
C ARG A 72 -12.05 15.02 -16.23
N LEU A 73 -12.10 15.56 -15.01
CA LEU A 73 -11.76 16.96 -14.71
C LEU A 73 -10.33 17.30 -15.13
N HIS A 74 -9.38 16.44 -14.79
CA HIS A 74 -7.96 16.62 -15.10
C HIS A 74 -7.58 16.16 -16.52
N ARG A 75 -8.55 15.72 -17.34
CA ARG A 75 -8.34 15.25 -18.72
C ARG A 75 -7.27 14.16 -18.80
N VAL A 76 -7.32 13.20 -17.88
CA VAL A 76 -6.42 12.05 -17.88
C VAL A 76 -6.59 11.28 -19.19
N GLU A 77 -5.48 10.91 -19.82
CA GLU A 77 -5.48 10.16 -21.09
C GLU A 77 -5.27 8.66 -20.90
N ARG A 78 -4.67 8.27 -19.78
CA ARG A 78 -4.41 6.86 -19.44
C ARG A 78 -4.48 6.66 -17.95
N VAL A 79 -5.21 5.63 -17.53
CA VAL A 79 -5.26 5.18 -16.14
C VAL A 79 -4.76 3.75 -16.05
N ARG A 80 -4.00 3.44 -15.01
CA ARG A 80 -3.70 2.06 -14.59
C ARG A 80 -4.29 1.88 -13.20
N MET A 81 -5.22 0.94 -13.03
CA MET A 81 -5.76 0.59 -11.73
C MET A 81 -5.26 -0.80 -11.32
N VAL A 82 -4.53 -0.88 -10.22
CA VAL A 82 -4.05 -2.14 -9.65
C VAL A 82 -4.84 -2.47 -8.39
N ALA A 83 -5.08 -3.77 -8.16
CA ALA A 83 -5.68 -4.29 -6.94
C ALA A 83 -4.79 -5.39 -6.34
N THR A 84 -4.75 -5.45 -5.01
CA THR A 84 -3.73 -6.25 -4.30
C THR A 84 -4.34 -7.34 -3.41
N SER A 85 -3.81 -7.57 -2.21
CA SER A 85 -4.07 -8.73 -1.35
C SER A 85 -5.56 -9.09 -1.23
N ALA A 86 -6.44 -8.15 -0.90
CA ALA A 86 -7.87 -8.45 -0.73
C ALA A 86 -8.53 -9.04 -1.99
N THR A 87 -8.17 -8.55 -3.17
CA THR A 87 -8.74 -9.01 -4.45
C THR A 87 -8.07 -10.29 -4.94
N ARG A 88 -6.80 -10.53 -4.57
CA ARG A 88 -6.13 -11.83 -4.82
C ARG A 88 -6.84 -12.96 -4.10
N ASP A 89 -7.23 -12.73 -2.85
CA ASP A 89 -7.79 -13.74 -1.95
C ASP A 89 -9.27 -14.03 -2.19
N ALA A 90 -9.99 -13.08 -2.78
CA ALA A 90 -11.45 -13.16 -2.90
C ALA A 90 -11.92 -14.03 -4.07
N ALA A 91 -12.78 -15.01 -3.77
CA ALA A 91 -13.42 -15.88 -4.76
C ALA A 91 -14.38 -15.11 -5.68
N ASN A 92 -15.04 -14.07 -5.17
CA ASN A 92 -16.02 -13.25 -5.89
C ASN A 92 -15.41 -11.97 -6.53
N ARG A 93 -14.10 -11.95 -6.77
CA ARG A 93 -13.38 -10.79 -7.35
C ARG A 93 -13.91 -10.29 -8.69
N ASP A 94 -14.62 -11.14 -9.45
CA ASP A 94 -15.23 -10.75 -10.72
C ASP A 94 -16.30 -9.65 -10.55
N ALA A 95 -17.00 -9.62 -9.41
CA ALA A 95 -17.93 -8.54 -9.09
C ALA A 95 -17.21 -7.20 -8.93
N PHE A 96 -16.00 -7.21 -8.37
CA PHE A 96 -15.14 -6.04 -8.28
C PHE A 96 -14.63 -5.61 -9.66
N PHE A 97 -14.14 -6.54 -10.49
CA PHE A 97 -13.69 -6.21 -11.84
C PHE A 97 -14.81 -5.61 -12.70
N ALA A 98 -16.00 -6.20 -12.69
CA ALA A 98 -17.16 -5.68 -13.40
C ALA A 98 -17.51 -4.25 -12.96
N MET A 99 -17.51 -3.99 -11.64
CA MET A 99 -17.72 -2.65 -11.10
C MET A 99 -16.65 -1.65 -11.58
N THR A 100 -15.37 -2.04 -11.55
CA THR A 100 -14.28 -1.13 -11.99
C THR A 100 -14.33 -0.84 -13.49
N ALA A 101 -14.68 -1.85 -14.31
CA ALA A 101 -14.85 -1.69 -15.75
C ALA A 101 -16.00 -0.74 -16.10
N GLU A 102 -17.12 -0.86 -15.38
CA GLU A 102 -18.27 0.04 -15.52
C GLU A 102 -17.89 1.50 -15.22
N VAL A 103 -17.26 1.75 -14.07
CA VAL A 103 -16.95 3.11 -13.59
C VAL A 103 -15.80 3.74 -14.39
N LEU A 104 -14.69 3.03 -14.56
CA LEU A 104 -13.52 3.57 -15.28
C LEU A 104 -13.73 3.62 -16.78
N GLY A 105 -14.40 2.60 -17.36
CA GLY A 105 -14.71 2.54 -18.78
C GLY A 105 -15.59 3.70 -19.27
N ALA A 106 -16.40 4.28 -18.39
CA ALA A 106 -17.20 5.47 -18.67
C ALA A 106 -16.36 6.75 -18.89
N VAL A 107 -15.10 6.77 -18.45
CA VAL A 107 -14.20 7.92 -18.58
C VAL A 107 -13.02 7.61 -19.51
N ILE A 108 -12.43 6.41 -19.39
CA ILE A 108 -11.32 5.94 -20.21
C ILE A 108 -11.68 4.56 -20.77
N PRO A 109 -12.14 4.47 -22.04
CA PRO A 109 -12.61 3.23 -22.63
C PRO A 109 -11.61 2.08 -22.51
N GLY A 110 -12.10 0.89 -22.13
CA GLY A 110 -11.28 -0.31 -21.94
C GLY A 110 -10.52 -0.36 -20.61
N SER A 111 -10.69 0.62 -19.72
CA SER A 111 -10.06 0.60 -18.41
C SER A 111 -10.83 -0.28 -17.43
N VAL A 112 -10.09 -1.17 -16.76
CA VAL A 112 -10.56 -2.08 -15.71
C VAL A 112 -9.40 -2.28 -14.73
N ALA A 113 -9.70 -2.63 -13.48
CA ALA A 113 -8.66 -3.01 -12.54
C ALA A 113 -7.96 -4.30 -12.98
N GLU A 114 -6.65 -4.39 -12.71
CA GLU A 114 -5.88 -5.63 -12.80
C GLU A 114 -5.39 -6.06 -11.42
N VAL A 115 -5.26 -7.36 -11.21
CA VAL A 115 -4.68 -7.89 -9.97
C VAL A 115 -3.21 -8.19 -10.21
N ILE A 116 -2.35 -7.60 -9.40
CA ILE A 116 -0.90 -7.82 -9.46
C ILE A 116 -0.48 -8.88 -8.44
N SER A 117 0.58 -9.61 -8.76
CA SER A 117 1.19 -10.55 -7.82
C SER A 117 1.84 -9.81 -6.64
N GLY A 118 2.03 -10.49 -5.50
CA GLY A 118 2.79 -9.90 -4.39
C GLY A 118 4.24 -9.55 -4.76
N ALA A 119 4.85 -10.28 -5.70
CA ALA A 119 6.19 -9.96 -6.21
C ALA A 119 6.20 -8.68 -7.06
N GLU A 120 5.18 -8.48 -7.89
CA GLU A 120 5.02 -7.25 -8.66
C GLU A 120 4.71 -6.04 -7.76
N GLU A 121 3.85 -6.22 -6.75
CA GLU A 121 3.56 -5.21 -5.73
C GLU A 121 4.84 -4.80 -4.99
N ALA A 122 5.62 -5.77 -4.53
CA ALA A 122 6.92 -5.57 -3.91
C ALA A 122 7.88 -4.77 -4.81
N GLU A 123 8.02 -5.14 -6.09
CA GLU A 123 8.90 -4.44 -7.03
C GLU A 123 8.46 -2.99 -7.27
N LEU A 124 7.16 -2.76 -7.48
CA LEU A 124 6.59 -1.43 -7.70
C LEU A 124 6.76 -0.54 -6.47
N SER A 125 6.48 -1.05 -5.26
CA SER A 125 6.66 -0.34 -4.00
C SER A 125 8.14 -0.01 -3.74
N PHE A 126 9.04 -0.96 -4.00
CA PHE A 126 10.48 -0.73 -3.88
C PHE A 126 10.93 0.41 -4.80
N ARG A 127 10.65 0.32 -6.10
CA ARG A 127 11.02 1.34 -7.08
C ARG A 127 10.43 2.72 -6.76
N GLY A 128 9.20 2.76 -6.28
CA GLY A 128 8.55 4.00 -5.86
C GLY A 128 9.19 4.63 -4.63
N ALA A 129 9.71 3.82 -3.71
CA ALA A 129 10.31 4.28 -2.46
C ALA A 129 11.77 4.71 -2.60
N VAL A 130 12.58 3.97 -3.37
CA VAL A 130 14.03 4.21 -3.43
C VAL A 130 14.44 5.31 -4.41
N GLY A 131 13.55 5.71 -5.32
CA GLY A 131 13.87 6.67 -6.39
C GLY A 131 14.36 8.05 -5.92
N GLU A 132 14.02 8.44 -4.68
CA GLU A 132 14.44 9.72 -4.07
C GLU A 132 15.47 9.53 -2.94
N LEU A 133 15.87 8.29 -2.63
CA LEU A 133 16.84 8.01 -1.57
C LEU A 133 18.27 8.21 -2.07
N ASP A 134 19.15 8.67 -1.16
CA ASP A 134 20.58 8.73 -1.42
C ASP A 134 21.16 7.32 -1.58
N SER A 135 21.75 7.04 -2.74
CA SER A 135 22.36 5.76 -3.09
C SER A 135 23.44 5.31 -2.10
N ALA A 136 24.07 6.24 -1.37
CA ALA A 136 25.01 5.91 -0.30
C ALA A 136 24.34 5.15 0.86
N GLY A 137 23.02 5.26 1.02
CA GLY A 137 22.23 4.54 2.02
C GLY A 137 21.94 3.08 1.68
N ALA A 138 22.24 2.63 0.46
CA ALA A 138 22.02 1.25 0.02
C ALA A 138 23.02 0.26 0.68
N PRO A 139 22.70 -1.05 0.73
CA PRO A 139 21.45 -1.69 0.29
C PRO A 139 20.24 -1.28 1.14
N PHE A 140 19.07 -1.21 0.51
CA PHE A 140 17.81 -0.85 1.17
C PHE A 140 16.97 -2.09 1.41
N VAL A 141 16.39 -2.20 2.61
CA VAL A 141 15.21 -3.04 2.83
C VAL A 141 13.98 -2.15 2.90
N VAL A 142 13.07 -2.34 1.97
CA VAL A 142 11.76 -1.70 1.96
C VAL A 142 10.75 -2.65 2.59
N VAL A 143 9.98 -2.14 3.54
CA VAL A 143 8.88 -2.85 4.20
C VAL A 143 7.59 -2.09 3.93
N ASP A 144 6.74 -2.63 3.07
CA ASP A 144 5.41 -2.10 2.80
C ASP A 144 4.39 -2.83 3.69
N LEU A 145 3.88 -2.16 4.72
CA LEU A 145 2.93 -2.76 5.66
C LEU A 145 1.51 -2.37 5.26
N GLY A 146 0.90 -3.23 4.45
CA GLY A 146 -0.48 -3.11 3.98
C GLY A 146 -1.53 -3.62 4.97
N GLY A 147 -2.80 -3.60 4.51
CA GLY A 147 -3.90 -4.13 5.31
C GLY A 147 -3.97 -5.66 5.31
N GLY A 148 -3.71 -6.29 4.16
CA GLY A 148 -3.82 -7.74 3.96
C GLY A 148 -2.50 -8.46 3.79
N SER A 149 -1.45 -7.77 3.31
CA SER A 149 -0.11 -8.31 3.11
C SER A 149 0.96 -7.31 3.59
N THR A 150 2.17 -7.82 3.73
CA THR A 150 3.38 -7.05 4.01
C THR A 150 4.46 -7.51 3.06
N GLU A 151 4.95 -6.59 2.23
CA GLU A 151 6.04 -6.84 1.31
C GLU A 151 7.37 -6.46 1.93
N ILE A 152 8.36 -7.35 1.82
CA ILE A 152 9.74 -7.12 2.27
C ILE A 152 10.65 -7.27 1.05
N VAL A 153 11.39 -6.22 0.73
CA VAL A 153 12.19 -6.13 -0.49
C VAL A 153 13.59 -5.64 -0.18
N LEU A 154 14.59 -6.44 -0.49
CA LEU A 154 15.99 -6.01 -0.49
C LEU A 154 16.37 -5.57 -1.91
N GLY A 155 16.98 -4.41 -2.03
CA GLY A 155 17.55 -3.96 -3.30
C GLY A 155 18.74 -3.03 -3.16
N LYS A 156 19.37 -2.78 -4.31
CA LYS A 156 20.60 -1.98 -4.44
C LYS A 156 20.29 -0.52 -4.79
N ALA A 157 21.33 0.29 -4.84
CA ALA A 157 21.29 1.71 -5.16
C ALA A 157 20.75 2.05 -6.56
N ASP A 158 20.88 1.13 -7.51
CA ASP A 158 20.49 1.28 -8.92
C ASP A 158 19.06 0.80 -9.20
N ASN A 159 18.24 0.67 -8.15
CA ASN A 159 16.89 0.11 -8.17
C ASN A 159 16.82 -1.38 -8.52
N GLU A 160 17.93 -2.11 -8.55
CA GLU A 160 17.93 -3.56 -8.73
C GLU A 160 17.34 -4.25 -7.48
N VAL A 161 16.24 -4.98 -7.66
CA VAL A 161 15.68 -5.85 -6.62
C VAL A 161 16.53 -7.12 -6.52
N VAL A 162 17.06 -7.39 -5.33
CA VAL A 162 17.89 -8.57 -5.04
C VAL A 162 17.01 -9.74 -4.60
N ALA A 163 16.07 -9.47 -3.71
CA ALA A 163 15.12 -10.46 -3.19
C ALA A 163 13.86 -9.75 -2.71
N SER A 164 12.71 -10.40 -2.88
CA SER A 164 11.43 -9.90 -2.43
C SER A 164 10.54 -11.02 -1.91
N TYR A 165 9.74 -10.73 -0.90
CA TYR A 165 8.71 -11.63 -0.40
C TYR A 165 7.46 -10.85 0.00
N SER A 166 6.29 -11.38 -0.35
CA SER A 166 4.99 -10.86 0.06
C SER A 166 4.40 -11.82 1.08
N ALA A 167 4.38 -11.42 2.35
CA ALA A 167 3.76 -12.20 3.41
C ALA A 167 2.27 -11.86 3.52
N ASP A 168 1.39 -12.85 3.59
CA ASP A 168 -0.05 -12.67 3.81
C ASP A 168 -0.35 -12.31 5.27
N ILE A 169 0.17 -11.16 5.69
CA ILE A 169 0.00 -10.56 7.00
C ILE A 169 -0.02 -9.04 6.87
N GLY A 170 -1.01 -8.38 7.44
CA GLY A 170 -1.15 -6.93 7.40
C GLY A 170 -2.01 -6.44 8.55
N CYS A 171 -2.16 -5.14 8.72
CA CYS A 171 -2.82 -4.59 9.92
C CYS A 171 -4.31 -4.98 10.02
N VAL A 172 -5.05 -5.01 8.91
CA VAL A 172 -6.47 -5.43 8.90
C VAL A 172 -6.57 -6.92 9.16
N ARG A 173 -5.79 -7.74 8.44
CA ARG A 173 -5.79 -9.19 8.60
C ARG A 173 -5.43 -9.62 10.03
N LEU A 174 -4.38 -9.03 10.61
CA LEU A 174 -3.94 -9.35 11.97
C LEU A 174 -5.00 -8.97 13.00
N THR A 175 -5.63 -7.79 12.83
CA THR A 175 -6.70 -7.33 13.72
C THR A 175 -7.89 -8.28 13.69
N GLU A 176 -8.40 -8.61 12.50
CA GLU A 176 -9.57 -9.49 12.36
C GLU A 176 -9.30 -10.92 12.86
N ARG A 177 -8.07 -11.42 12.69
CA ARG A 177 -7.68 -12.76 13.15
C ARG A 177 -7.48 -12.86 14.65
N CYS A 178 -6.89 -11.85 15.28
CA CYS A 178 -6.32 -12.00 16.62
C CYS A 178 -6.79 -10.98 17.66
N LEU A 179 -7.26 -9.79 17.25
CA LEU A 179 -7.50 -8.66 18.17
C LEU A 179 -9.00 -8.33 18.22
N HIS A 180 -9.78 -9.09 18.99
CA HIS A 180 -11.24 -8.98 19.01
C HIS A 180 -11.77 -8.01 20.07
N SER A 181 -10.96 -7.70 21.08
CA SER A 181 -11.29 -6.75 22.15
C SER A 181 -10.74 -5.34 21.87
N ASP A 182 -11.36 -4.32 22.48
CA ASP A 182 -10.90 -2.92 22.45
C ASP A 182 -10.81 -2.34 23.87
N PRO A 183 -9.61 -2.19 24.46
CA PRO A 183 -8.30 -2.57 23.90
C PRO A 183 -8.12 -4.11 23.83
N PRO A 184 -7.28 -4.64 22.92
CA PRO A 184 -6.95 -6.06 22.89
C PRO A 184 -6.30 -6.55 24.19
N THR A 185 -6.67 -7.77 24.57
CA THR A 185 -6.17 -8.45 25.77
C THR A 185 -4.75 -8.99 25.57
N ALA A 186 -4.02 -9.23 26.67
CA ALA A 186 -2.66 -9.79 26.59
C ALA A 186 -2.59 -11.14 25.84
N PRO A 187 -3.54 -12.09 25.99
CA PRO A 187 -3.58 -13.30 25.17
C PRO A 187 -3.79 -13.04 23.67
N GLU A 188 -4.65 -12.09 23.30
CA GLU A 188 -4.86 -11.69 21.90
C GLU A 188 -3.59 -11.10 21.28
N VAL A 189 -2.89 -10.23 22.03
CA VAL A 189 -1.59 -9.66 21.61
C VAL A 189 -0.52 -10.76 21.47
N ALA A 190 -0.47 -11.72 22.39
CA ALA A 190 0.45 -12.84 22.31
C ALA A 190 0.18 -13.70 21.06
N ALA A 191 -1.09 -14.03 20.79
CA ALA A 191 -1.50 -14.76 19.59
C ALA A 191 -1.12 -14.00 18.31
N ALA A 192 -1.36 -12.68 18.27
CA ALA A 192 -0.96 -11.84 17.15
C ALA A 192 0.56 -11.88 16.89
N ARG A 193 1.38 -11.83 17.95
CA ARG A 193 2.84 -11.92 17.83
C ARG A 193 3.30 -13.28 17.29
N GLU A 194 2.67 -14.38 17.69
CA GLU A 194 2.99 -15.71 17.14
C GLU A 194 2.66 -15.78 15.65
N VAL A 195 1.50 -15.28 15.23
CA VAL A 195 1.11 -15.23 13.81
C VAL A 195 2.10 -14.41 12.99
N VAL A 196 2.51 -13.24 13.49
CA VAL A 196 3.52 -12.40 12.82
C VAL A 196 4.85 -13.14 12.70
N ARG A 197 5.31 -13.80 13.78
CA ARG A 197 6.57 -14.56 13.75
C ARG A 197 6.53 -15.68 12.73
N GLU A 198 5.44 -16.46 12.70
CA GLU A 198 5.25 -17.55 11.76
C GLU A 198 5.27 -17.04 10.30
N ARG A 199 4.49 -16.00 10.00
CA ARG A 199 4.34 -15.47 8.64
C ARG A 199 5.61 -14.78 8.14
N LEU A 200 6.33 -14.06 9.01
CA LEU A 200 7.56 -13.38 8.62
C LEU A 200 8.79 -14.30 8.63
N ALA A 201 8.76 -15.45 9.30
CA ALA A 201 9.90 -16.38 9.30
C ALA A 201 10.30 -16.81 7.88
N VAL A 202 9.32 -17.07 7.00
CA VAL A 202 9.58 -17.42 5.60
C VAL A 202 10.19 -16.24 4.85
N ALA A 203 9.69 -15.03 5.08
CA ALA A 203 10.23 -13.82 4.46
C ALA A 203 11.70 -13.61 4.81
N LEU A 204 12.07 -13.84 6.07
CA LEU A 204 13.45 -13.71 6.57
C LEU A 204 14.39 -14.83 6.08
N GLN A 205 13.85 -15.96 5.59
CA GLN A 205 14.64 -16.99 4.92
C GLN A 205 14.89 -16.66 3.44
N VAL A 206 13.97 -15.94 2.80
CA VAL A 206 14.03 -15.59 1.38
C VAL A 206 14.77 -14.27 1.14
N VAL A 207 14.60 -13.30 2.04
CA VAL A 207 15.16 -11.95 1.92
C VAL A 207 16.26 -11.76 2.96
N PRO A 208 17.54 -11.61 2.55
CA PRO A 208 18.66 -11.45 3.48
C PRO A 208 18.71 -10.02 4.03
N VAL A 209 17.78 -9.70 4.91
CA VAL A 209 17.55 -8.34 5.44
C VAL A 209 18.74 -7.80 6.25
N GLU A 210 19.61 -8.67 6.75
CA GLU A 210 20.86 -8.33 7.44
C GLU A 210 21.88 -7.64 6.52
N ALA A 211 21.75 -7.79 5.21
CA ALA A 211 22.58 -7.08 4.23
C ALA A 211 22.17 -5.59 4.08
N ALA A 212 21.04 -5.18 4.66
CA ALA A 212 20.54 -3.83 4.56
C ALA A 212 21.39 -2.84 5.36
N ARG A 213 21.73 -1.72 4.73
CA ARG A 213 22.27 -0.55 5.42
C ARG A 213 21.15 0.35 5.96
N THR A 214 20.02 0.40 5.25
CA THR A 214 18.89 1.27 5.59
C THR A 214 17.57 0.53 5.46
N TRP A 215 16.69 0.71 6.44
CA TRP A 215 15.30 0.23 6.40
C TRP A 215 14.36 1.37 6.05
N VAL A 216 13.41 1.10 5.16
CA VAL A 216 12.45 2.06 4.63
C VAL A 216 11.05 1.51 4.86
N GLY A 217 10.26 2.16 5.72
CA GLY A 217 8.89 1.77 6.00
C GLY A 217 7.89 2.52 5.12
N LEU A 218 6.94 1.81 4.51
CA LEU A 218 5.89 2.37 3.66
C LEU A 218 4.49 2.12 4.23
N ALA A 219 3.50 2.74 3.58
CA ALA A 219 2.08 2.67 3.89
C ALA A 219 1.66 3.28 5.24
N GLY A 220 0.35 3.26 5.48
CA GLY A 220 -0.32 4.07 6.49
C GLY A 220 0.16 3.79 7.92
N THR A 221 0.50 2.53 8.23
CA THR A 221 1.02 2.19 9.57
C THR A 221 2.38 2.87 9.80
N MET A 222 3.31 2.78 8.85
CA MET A 222 4.64 3.35 8.99
C MET A 222 4.60 4.89 9.01
N THR A 223 3.79 5.52 8.15
CA THR A 223 3.66 6.98 8.14
C THR A 223 2.96 7.51 9.39
N THR A 224 1.98 6.78 9.92
CA THR A 224 1.33 7.13 11.20
C THR A 224 2.30 7.00 12.37
N LEU A 225 3.10 5.92 12.42
CA LEU A 225 4.15 5.76 13.43
C LEU A 225 5.20 6.88 13.36
N SER A 226 5.58 7.31 12.15
CA SER A 226 6.46 8.46 11.97
C SER A 226 5.84 9.76 12.51
N ALA A 227 4.58 10.03 12.17
CA ALA A 227 3.86 11.20 12.69
C ALA A 227 3.83 11.23 14.23
N LEU A 228 3.57 10.07 14.85
CA LEU A 228 3.58 9.91 16.31
C LEU A 228 4.99 10.11 16.89
N ALA A 229 6.02 9.51 16.31
CA ALA A 229 7.40 9.66 16.77
C ALA A 229 7.90 11.11 16.66
N HIS A 230 7.38 11.88 15.69
CA HIS A 230 7.64 13.30 15.53
C HIS A 230 6.69 14.21 16.34
N ASN A 231 5.81 13.64 17.16
CA ASN A 231 4.82 14.35 17.98
C ASN A 231 3.96 15.35 17.17
N MET A 232 3.57 14.95 15.95
CA MET A 232 2.77 15.80 15.09
C MET A 232 1.33 15.89 15.61
N ALA A 233 0.82 17.12 15.77
CA ALA A 233 -0.57 17.36 16.16
C ALA A 233 -1.58 17.06 15.02
N ALA A 234 -1.10 17.13 13.77
CA ALA A 234 -1.86 16.80 12.57
C ALA A 234 -0.94 16.12 11.55
N TYR A 235 -1.49 15.20 10.76
CA TYR A 235 -0.74 14.47 9.75
C TYR A 235 -0.27 15.42 8.64
N ASP A 236 1.05 15.47 8.41
CA ASP A 236 1.68 16.22 7.32
C ASP A 236 2.53 15.27 6.47
N ALA A 237 2.05 14.93 5.28
CA ALA A 237 2.74 14.02 4.37
C ALA A 237 4.11 14.52 3.93
N ALA A 238 4.27 15.84 3.73
CA ALA A 238 5.53 16.42 3.27
C ALA A 238 6.60 16.38 4.36
N ALA A 239 6.20 16.57 5.62
CA ALA A 239 7.09 16.45 6.77
C ALA A 239 7.44 14.98 7.11
N ILE A 240 6.54 14.04 6.83
CA ILE A 240 6.76 12.60 7.05
C ILE A 240 7.62 11.97 5.94
N HIS A 241 7.51 12.44 4.70
CA HIS A 241 8.28 11.90 3.58
C HIS A 241 9.79 11.98 3.85
N LEU A 242 10.49 10.85 3.68
CA LEU A 242 11.92 10.70 3.97
C LEU A 242 12.36 11.05 5.40
N SER A 243 11.40 11.20 6.33
CA SER A 243 11.70 11.38 7.74
C SER A 243 12.44 10.17 8.31
N ARG A 244 13.20 10.40 9.38
CA ARG A 244 13.98 9.36 10.06
C ARG A 244 13.50 9.22 11.49
N VAL A 245 13.12 8.00 11.84
CA VAL A 245 12.71 7.64 13.20
C VAL A 245 13.79 6.74 13.82
N PRO A 246 14.42 7.15 14.93
CA PRO A 246 15.32 6.28 15.68
C PRO A 246 14.62 4.98 16.12
N GLY A 247 15.29 3.84 16.06
CA GLY A 247 14.68 2.53 16.38
C GLY A 247 14.07 2.45 17.80
N MET A 248 14.53 3.27 18.75
CA MET A 248 13.99 3.33 20.12
C MET A 248 12.79 4.26 20.28
N SER A 249 12.52 5.21 19.38
CA SER A 249 11.42 6.17 19.55
C SER A 249 10.05 5.61 19.16
N CYS A 250 9.99 4.49 18.42
CA CYS A 250 8.74 3.78 18.16
C CYS A 250 8.29 2.91 19.35
N TRP A 251 9.19 2.59 20.29
CA TRP A 251 8.93 1.64 21.38
C TRP A 251 8.13 2.20 22.59
N PRO A 252 8.30 3.46 23.03
CA PRO A 252 7.57 4.00 24.19
C PRO A 252 6.05 4.02 24.03
N CYS A 253 5.55 4.18 22.80
CA CYS A 253 4.11 4.08 22.52
C CYS A 253 3.58 2.63 22.57
N VAL A 254 4.47 1.64 22.46
CA VAL A 254 4.13 0.20 22.43
C VAL A 254 4.35 -0.46 23.80
N SER A 255 5.13 0.15 24.70
CA SER A 255 5.39 -0.39 26.05
C SER A 255 4.20 -0.35 27.02
N GLY A 256 3.04 0.14 26.56
CA GLY A 256 1.74 0.01 27.25
C GLY A 256 0.86 -1.14 26.75
N TRP A 257 1.36 -1.96 25.80
CA TRP A 257 0.67 -3.08 25.16
C TRP A 257 1.40 -4.41 25.34
#